data_AF-A0A662S885-F1
#
_entry.id   AF-A0A662S885-F1
#
_cell.length_a   1.000
_cell.length_b   1.000
_cell.length_c   1.000
_cell.angle_alpha   90.00
_cell.angle_beta   90.00
_cell.angle_gamma   90.00
#
_symmetry.space_group_name_H-M   'P 1'
#
loop_
_entity.id
_entity.type
_entity.pdbx_description
1 polymer ?
#
loop_
_entity_poly.entity_id
_entity_poly.type
_entity_poly.pdbx_seq_one_letter_code
_entity_poly.pdbx_strand_id
1 'polypeptide(L)'
;MEKIKWDDEEYEVLDPQRCVTVALETDAAFFDLLEFIEKEKFRELQQAWKQRFGDGWLGRLKVNSDNAVQRLREAMDFWEERGFAVITRDYDTAECVAKLTNRKRVTVMLPREKFNDHVWTYQIRR
;
A
#
# COMPACT_ATOMS: atom_id res chain seq x y z
N MET A 1 -15.21 9.63 7.28
CA MET A 1 -14.61 8.34 6.91
C MET A 1 -15.65 7.28 7.20
N GLU A 2 -16.04 6.47 6.22
CA GLU A 2 -17.01 5.39 6.42
C GLU A 2 -16.39 4.33 7.36
N LYS A 3 -17.21 3.77 8.25
CA LYS A 3 -16.83 2.66 9.12
C LYS A 3 -17.69 1.45 8.81
N ILE A 4 -17.10 0.26 8.85
CA ILE A 4 -17.82 -1.00 8.70
C ILE A 4 -17.53 -1.92 9.89
N LYS A 5 -18.51 -2.76 10.27
CA LYS A 5 -18.30 -3.83 11.26
C LYS A 5 -17.99 -5.14 10.54
N TRP A 6 -17.00 -5.87 11.06
CA TRP A 6 -16.60 -7.19 10.58
C TRP A 6 -16.03 -8.00 11.76
N ASP A 7 -16.48 -9.24 11.95
CA ASP A 7 -16.02 -10.14 13.04
C ASP A 7 -15.83 -9.40 14.39
N ASP A 8 -16.87 -8.66 14.80
CA ASP A 8 -16.93 -7.84 16.02
C ASP A 8 -16.00 -6.61 16.10
N GLU A 9 -15.19 -6.34 15.08
CA GLU A 9 -14.29 -5.18 15.00
C GLU A 9 -14.83 -4.08 14.05
N GLU A 10 -14.52 -2.80 14.35
CA GLU A 10 -14.80 -1.67 13.46
C GLU A 10 -13.58 -1.35 12.59
N TYR A 11 -13.80 -1.23 11.29
CA TYR A 11 -12.77 -0.90 10.30
C TYR A 11 -13.09 0.42 9.60
N GLU A 12 -12.06 1.24 9.39
CA GLU A 12 -12.16 2.44 8.56
C GLU A 12 -12.03 2.04 7.08
N VAL A 13 -12.96 2.53 6.26
CA VAL A 13 -12.90 2.38 4.81
C VAL A 13 -12.03 3.48 4.24
N LEU A 14 -10.97 3.08 3.53
CA LEU A 14 -10.12 4.02 2.82
C LEU A 14 -10.69 4.40 1.46
N ASP A 15 -10.41 5.65 1.08
CA ASP A 15 -10.54 6.12 -0.30
C ASP A 15 -9.53 5.38 -1.19
N PRO A 16 -9.98 4.67 -2.24
CA PRO A 16 -9.09 3.95 -3.15
C PRO A 16 -8.01 4.84 -3.80
N GLN A 17 -8.31 6.11 -4.06
CA GLN A 17 -7.34 7.07 -4.63
C GLN A 17 -6.21 7.45 -3.65
N ARG A 18 -6.34 7.00 -2.39
CA ARG A 18 -5.37 7.19 -1.32
C ARG A 18 -4.74 5.87 -0.88
N CYS A 19 -4.76 4.84 -1.72
CA CYS A 19 -4.14 3.55 -1.43
C CYS A 19 -3.08 3.19 -2.47
N VAL A 20 -2.04 2.49 -1.99
CA VAL A 20 -1.08 1.78 -2.84
C VAL A 20 -0.99 0.33 -2.42
N THR A 21 -1.00 -0.59 -3.39
CA THR A 21 -0.83 -2.02 -3.13
C THR A 21 0.64 -2.37 -3.10
N VAL A 22 1.09 -3.07 -2.05
CA VAL A 22 2.43 -3.64 -1.97
C VAL A 22 2.45 -5.10 -2.39
N ALA A 23 3.40 -5.45 -3.24
CA ALA A 23 3.79 -6.80 -3.59
C ALA A 23 5.30 -6.97 -3.42
N LEU A 24 5.72 -8.15 -2.96
CA LEU A 24 7.13 -8.48 -2.75
C LEU A 24 7.57 -9.52 -3.77
N GLU A 25 8.71 -9.28 -4.41
CA GLU A 25 9.42 -10.23 -5.27
C GLU A 25 10.83 -10.48 -4.72
N THR A 26 11.54 -11.43 -5.31
CA THR A 26 12.87 -11.88 -4.82
C THR A 26 13.89 -10.76 -4.71
N ASP A 27 13.93 -9.82 -5.67
CA ASP A 27 14.89 -8.71 -5.74
C ASP A 27 14.22 -7.33 -5.88
N ALA A 28 12.90 -7.27 -5.66
CA ALA A 28 12.14 -6.04 -5.79
C ALA A 28 10.92 -6.00 -4.87
N ALA A 29 10.45 -4.79 -4.59
CA ALA A 29 9.10 -4.54 -4.08
C ALA A 29 8.38 -3.58 -5.02
N PHE A 30 7.09 -3.80 -5.20
CA PHE A 30 6.23 -3.00 -6.06
C PHE A 30 5.14 -2.33 -5.24
N PHE A 31 4.94 -1.04 -5.49
CA PHE A 31 3.92 -0.21 -4.88
C PHE A 31 3.06 0.41 -5.98
N ASP A 32 1.93 -0.20 -6.27
CA ASP A 32 1.05 0.25 -7.34
C ASP A 32 -0.09 1.09 -6.80
N LEU A 33 -0.39 2.21 -7.46
CA LEU A 33 -1.58 2.98 -7.18
C LEU A 33 -2.81 2.11 -7.43
N LEU A 34 -3.67 2.04 -6.42
CA LEU A 34 -4.86 1.22 -6.49
C LEU A 34 -5.87 1.79 -7.49
N GLU A 35 -5.99 3.11 -7.56
CA GLU A 35 -6.82 3.82 -8.54
C GLU A 35 -6.04 4.93 -9.23
N PHE A 36 -6.58 5.37 -10.38
CA PHE A 36 -6.05 6.54 -11.07
C PHE A 36 -6.16 7.78 -10.20
N ILE A 37 -5.08 8.55 -10.18
CA ILE A 37 -5.01 9.86 -9.55
C ILE A 37 -4.80 10.93 -10.62
N GLU A 38 -4.97 12.19 -10.23
CA GLU A 38 -4.72 13.32 -11.12
C GLU A 38 -3.30 13.28 -11.72
N LYS A 39 -3.22 13.60 -13.01
CA LYS A 39 -1.98 13.49 -13.81
C LYS A 39 -0.82 14.32 -13.26
N GLU A 40 -1.12 15.51 -12.73
CA GLU A 40 -0.10 16.40 -12.15
C GLU A 40 0.48 15.78 -10.87
N LYS A 41 -0.38 15.36 -9.95
CA LYS A 41 0.00 14.62 -8.74
C LYS A 41 0.81 13.37 -9.07
N PHE A 42 0.40 12.58 -10.07
CA PHE A 42 1.16 11.41 -10.51
C PHE A 42 2.59 11.76 -10.95
N ARG A 43 2.76 12.84 -11.73
CA ARG A 43 4.08 13.29 -12.19
C ARG A 43 4.95 13.77 -11.03
N GLU A 44 4.38 14.49 -10.08
CA GLU A 44 5.09 14.92 -8.87
C GLU A 44 5.58 13.71 -8.05
N LEU A 45 4.72 12.72 -7.84
CA LEU A 45 5.07 11.48 -7.16
C LEU A 45 6.18 10.74 -7.90
N GLN A 46 6.06 10.62 -9.22
CA GLN A 46 7.08 9.96 -10.04
C GLN A 46 8.44 10.66 -9.95
N GLN A 47 8.46 12.00 -9.99
CA GLN A 47 9.70 12.76 -9.84
C GLN A 47 10.30 12.59 -8.44
N ALA A 48 9.48 12.70 -7.40
CA ALA A 48 9.93 12.52 -6.02
C ALA A 48 10.45 11.08 -5.77
N TRP A 49 9.79 10.07 -6.34
CA TRP A 49 10.23 8.68 -6.27
C TRP A 49 11.59 8.50 -6.94
N LYS A 50 11.76 9.04 -8.15
CA LYS A 50 13.03 9.00 -8.87
C LYS A 50 14.16 9.69 -8.11
N GLN A 51 13.88 10.82 -7.47
CA GLN A 51 14.87 11.52 -6.64
C GLN A 51 15.27 10.70 -5.41
N ARG A 52 14.32 10.04 -4.74
CA ARG A 52 14.57 9.30 -3.49
C ARG A 52 15.17 7.91 -3.73
N PHE A 53 14.72 7.20 -4.77
CA PHE A 53 15.05 5.78 -4.98
C PHE A 53 15.84 5.49 -6.26
N GLY A 54 16.01 6.49 -7.13
CA GLY A 54 16.78 6.39 -8.37
C GLY A 54 16.03 5.70 -9.53
N ASP A 55 14.80 5.24 -9.34
CA ASP A 55 14.00 4.57 -10.38
C ASP A 55 12.98 5.55 -10.99
N GLY A 56 12.87 5.57 -12.32
CA GLY A 56 11.87 6.38 -13.04
C GLY A 56 10.47 5.76 -13.01
N TRP A 57 10.35 4.49 -12.65
CA TRP A 57 9.09 3.82 -12.45
C TRP A 57 8.63 4.04 -11.00
N LEU A 58 7.59 4.89 -10.85
CA LEU A 58 6.93 5.13 -9.57
C LEU A 58 6.51 3.79 -8.93
N GLY A 59 6.93 3.58 -7.69
CA GLY A 59 6.54 2.41 -6.90
C GLY A 59 7.40 1.18 -7.11
N ARG A 60 8.26 1.13 -8.13
CA ARG A 60 9.25 0.06 -8.25
C ARG A 60 10.45 0.34 -7.38
N LEU A 61 10.73 -0.58 -6.47
CA LEU A 61 11.85 -0.53 -5.54
C LEU A 61 12.75 -1.75 -5.73
N LYS A 62 13.93 -1.56 -6.31
CA LYS A 62 14.96 -2.60 -6.33
C LYS A 62 15.58 -2.75 -4.94
N VAL A 63 15.71 -3.98 -4.48
CA VAL A 63 16.30 -4.32 -3.19
C VAL A 63 17.31 -5.46 -3.33
N ASN A 64 18.15 -5.61 -2.32
CA ASN A 64 18.98 -6.82 -2.15
C ASN A 64 18.88 -7.30 -0.70
N SER A 65 19.44 -8.47 -0.40
CA SER A 65 19.42 -9.06 0.95
C SER A 65 19.88 -8.11 2.05
N ASP A 66 20.83 -7.23 1.74
CA ASP A 66 21.53 -6.41 2.73
C ASP A 66 20.72 -5.15 3.09
N ASN A 67 19.87 -4.67 2.17
CA ASN A 67 19.13 -3.41 2.34
C ASN A 67 17.61 -3.53 2.20
N ALA A 68 17.07 -4.72 1.91
CA ALA A 68 15.64 -4.90 1.61
C ALA A 68 14.73 -4.33 2.69
N VAL A 69 15.01 -4.62 3.97
CA VAL A 69 14.18 -4.13 5.08
C VAL A 69 14.21 -2.61 5.18
N GLN A 70 15.40 -2.01 5.11
CA GLN A 70 15.55 -0.55 5.21
C GLN A 70 14.84 0.14 4.04
N ARG A 71 15.11 -0.31 2.81
CA ARG A 71 14.52 0.28 1.60
C ARG A 71 13.00 0.12 1.57
N LEU A 72 12.48 -1.03 2.02
CA LEU A 72 11.05 -1.25 2.12
C LEU A 72 10.39 -0.27 3.10
N ARG A 73 11.01 -0.04 4.27
CA ARG A 73 10.54 0.97 5.24
C ARG A 73 10.52 2.37 4.64
N GLU A 74 11.61 2.77 3.98
CA GLU A 74 11.71 4.09 3.34
C GLU A 74 10.66 4.29 2.24
N ALA A 75 10.36 3.23 1.48
CA ALA A 75 9.32 3.25 0.46
C ALA A 75 7.91 3.35 1.07
N MET A 76 7.64 2.63 2.17
CA MET A 76 6.38 2.77 2.89
C MET A 76 6.22 4.19 3.45
N ASP A 77 7.27 4.73 4.08
CA ASP A 77 7.27 6.11 4.58
C ASP A 77 7.03 7.12 3.47
N PHE A 78 7.65 6.93 2.31
CA PHE A 78 7.41 7.80 1.15
C PHE A 78 5.93 7.94 0.82
N TRP A 79 5.19 6.82 0.81
CA TRP A 79 3.76 6.79 0.49
C TRP A 79 2.91 7.34 1.64
N GLU A 80 3.18 6.91 2.88
CA GLU A 80 2.46 7.33 4.08
C GLU A 80 2.59 8.84 4.33
N GLU A 81 3.78 9.41 4.20
CA GLU A 81 4.06 10.86 4.28
C GLU A 81 3.26 11.67 3.24
N ARG A 82 2.87 11.03 2.13
CA ARG A 82 2.11 11.64 1.02
C ARG A 82 0.61 11.33 1.11
N GLY A 83 0.18 10.78 2.23
CA GLY A 83 -1.22 10.53 2.56
C GLY A 83 -1.80 9.28 1.90
N PHE A 84 -0.96 8.37 1.41
CA PHE A 84 -1.35 7.07 0.89
C PHE A 84 -1.20 5.99 1.97
N ALA A 85 -2.21 5.12 2.08
CA ALA A 85 -2.10 3.91 2.87
C ALA A 85 -1.46 2.78 2.03
N VAL A 86 -0.53 2.05 2.62
CA VAL A 86 0.04 0.84 2.02
C VAL A 86 -0.84 -0.36 2.39
N ILE A 87 -1.34 -1.05 1.38
CA ILE A 87 -2.27 -2.16 1.51
C ILE A 87 -1.78 -3.36 0.71
N THR A 88 -2.35 -4.55 0.91
CA THR A 88 -2.12 -5.69 0.03
C THR A 88 -3.36 -6.57 -0.05
N ARG A 89 -3.43 -7.44 -1.06
CA ARG A 89 -4.47 -8.47 -1.18
C ARG A 89 -4.05 -9.80 -0.57
N ASP A 90 -2.76 -9.96 -0.31
CA ASP A 90 -2.18 -11.21 0.14
C ASP A 90 -1.87 -11.15 1.64
N TYR A 91 -2.50 -12.05 2.39
CA TYR A 91 -2.32 -12.16 3.84
C TYR A 91 -0.86 -12.46 4.21
N ASP A 92 -0.18 -13.32 3.44
CA ASP A 92 1.20 -13.71 3.70
C ASP A 92 2.15 -12.55 3.43
N THR A 93 1.92 -11.81 2.34
CA THR A 93 2.59 -10.53 2.09
C THR A 93 2.34 -9.54 3.24
N ALA A 94 1.10 -9.45 3.74
CA ALA A 94 0.76 -8.53 4.81
C ALA A 94 1.52 -8.84 6.12
N GLU A 95 1.58 -10.11 6.50
CA GLU A 95 2.38 -10.56 7.65
C GLU A 95 3.87 -10.36 7.43
N CYS A 96 4.37 -10.68 6.25
CA CYS A 96 5.78 -10.53 5.89
C CYS A 96 6.22 -9.06 6.01
N VAL A 97 5.47 -8.14 5.40
CA VAL A 97 5.73 -6.70 5.49
C VAL A 97 5.69 -6.23 6.95
N ALA A 98 4.71 -6.66 7.74
CA ALA A 98 4.61 -6.31 9.16
C ALA A 98 5.84 -6.75 9.95
N LYS A 99 6.28 -8.01 9.76
CA LYS A 99 7.45 -8.60 10.43
C LYS A 99 8.75 -7.89 10.03
N LEU A 100 8.97 -7.68 8.72
CA LEU A 100 10.16 -7.00 8.20
C LEU A 100 10.23 -5.56 8.70
N THR A 101 9.11 -4.83 8.63
CA THR A 101 9.10 -3.40 8.92
C THR A 101 8.90 -3.06 10.40
N ASN A 102 8.57 -4.04 11.24
CA ASN A 102 8.15 -3.86 12.63
C ASN A 102 6.99 -2.85 12.77
N ARG A 103 6.04 -2.92 11.82
CA ARG A 103 4.84 -2.06 11.75
C ARG A 103 3.58 -2.87 12.03
N LYS A 104 2.47 -2.15 12.29
CA LYS A 104 1.13 -2.75 12.19
C LYS A 104 0.95 -3.36 10.79
N ARG A 105 0.19 -4.46 10.71
CA ARG A 105 -0.06 -5.16 9.45
C ARG A 105 -0.66 -4.22 8.41
N VAL A 106 -0.12 -4.23 7.19
CA VAL A 106 -0.74 -3.56 6.04
C VAL A 106 -2.15 -4.12 5.82
N THR A 107 -3.09 -3.25 5.45
CA THR A 107 -4.50 -3.59 5.24
C THR A 107 -4.69 -4.69 4.22
N VAL A 108 -5.56 -5.65 4.52
CA VAL A 108 -6.01 -6.67 3.56
C VAL A 108 -7.27 -6.17 2.85
N MET A 109 -7.24 -6.12 1.53
CA MET A 109 -8.40 -5.79 0.68
C MET A 109 -9.41 -6.94 0.73
N LEU A 110 -10.63 -6.68 1.23
CA LEU A 110 -11.69 -7.69 1.33
C LEU A 110 -12.84 -7.38 0.35
N PRO A 111 -13.36 -8.38 -0.37
CA PRO A 111 -14.58 -8.21 -1.15
C PRO A 111 -15.78 -8.07 -0.19
N ARG A 112 -16.68 -7.12 -0.48
CA ARG A 112 -17.94 -6.93 0.24
C ARG A 112 -19.10 -6.99 -0.73
N GLU A 113 -20.15 -7.73 -0.40
CA GLU A 113 -21.41 -7.64 -1.14
C GLU A 113 -22.13 -6.32 -0.84
N LYS A 114 -22.49 -5.57 -1.90
CA LYS A 114 -23.34 -4.39 -1.83
C LYS A 114 -24.29 -4.40 -3.03
N PHE A 115 -25.59 -4.57 -2.76
CA PHE A 115 -26.68 -4.54 -3.76
C PHE A 115 -26.38 -5.38 -5.03
N ASN A 116 -26.39 -6.71 -4.91
CA ASN A 116 -26.12 -7.67 -6.00
C ASN A 116 -24.75 -7.53 -6.69
N ASP A 117 -23.81 -6.78 -6.11
CA ASP A 117 -22.45 -6.58 -6.64
C ASP A 117 -21.38 -6.75 -5.55
N HIS A 118 -20.14 -7.03 -5.96
CA HIS A 118 -18.98 -7.13 -5.08
C HIS A 118 -18.17 -5.84 -5.12
N VAL A 119 -18.21 -5.07 -4.04
CA VAL A 119 -17.41 -3.85 -3.87
C VAL A 119 -16.19 -4.16 -3.02
N TRP A 120 -15.02 -3.80 -3.53
CA TRP A 120 -13.77 -3.93 -2.78
C TRP A 120 -13.69 -2.89 -1.69
N THR A 121 -13.51 -3.32 -0.44
CA THR A 121 -13.38 -2.42 0.71
C THR A 121 -11.98 -2.53 1.30
N TYR A 122 -11.33 -1.39 1.50
CA TYR A 122 -9.97 -1.28 2.01
C TYR A 122 -10.02 -0.97 3.51
N GLN A 123 -9.75 -1.98 4.33
CA GLN A 123 -9.95 -1.95 5.78
C GLN A 123 -8.70 -1.53 6.56
N ILE A 124 -8.66 -0.34 7.16
CA ILE A 124 -7.67 -0.08 8.21
C ILE A 124 -8.28 -0.46 9.57
N ARG A 125 -7.60 -1.37 10.27
CA ARG A 125 -7.86 -1.61 11.70
C ARG A 125 -7.32 -0.42 12.50
N ARG A 126 -8.17 0.22 13.32
CA ARG A 126 -7.68 1.18 14.33
C ARG A 126 -6.99 0.44 15.48
#